data_AF-A0AA37W609-F1
#
_entry.id   AF-A0AA37W609-F1
#
_cell.length_a   1.000
_cell.length_b   1.000
_cell.length_c   1.000
_cell.angle_alpha   90.00
_cell.angle_beta   90.00
_cell.angle_gamma   90.00
#
_symmetry.space_group_name_H-M   'P 1'
#
loop_
_entity.id
_entity.type
_entity.pdbx_description
1 polymer ?
#
loop_
_entity_poly.entity_id
_entity_poly.type
_entity_poly.pdbx_seq_one_letter_code
_entity_poly.pdbx_strand_id
1 'polypeptide(L)'
;MQLSSKEISSGNDLSDIEVLRRGLSDEGCGCPEEELVILNTHVTIHLEPDGSGHAFYDSGDWQEEELFADVTTIPELRIAAKKHLEKLYGI
;
A
#
# COMPACT_ATOMS: atom_id res chain seq x y z
N MET A 1 11.76 38.98 9.00
CA MET A 1 11.15 38.60 7.71
C MET A 1 12.03 37.48 7.17
N GLN A 2 11.66 36.21 7.05
CA GLN A 2 10.37 35.56 6.84
C GLN A 2 10.55 34.11 7.33
N LEU A 3 9.68 33.63 8.23
CA LEU A 3 9.58 32.21 8.56
C LEU A 3 8.97 31.51 7.34
N SER A 4 9.67 30.55 6.74
CA SER A 4 9.10 29.76 5.65
C SER A 4 9.67 28.34 5.65
N SER A 5 9.15 27.53 6.55
CA SER A 5 9.06 26.09 6.35
C SER A 5 7.57 25.80 6.26
N LYS A 6 7.12 25.69 5.01
CA LYS A 6 5.75 25.38 4.62
C LYS A 6 5.34 24.04 5.23
N GLU A 7 4.18 24.06 5.88
CA GLU A 7 3.10 23.08 5.73
C GLU A 7 3.42 21.65 6.16
N ILE A 8 3.15 21.35 7.43
CA ILE A 8 2.78 20.00 7.85
C ILE A 8 1.41 19.67 7.22
N SER A 9 1.43 18.95 6.11
CA SER A 9 0.26 18.40 5.45
C SER A 9 -0.33 17.29 6.32
N SER A 10 -1.16 17.66 7.30
CA SER A 10 -2.01 16.69 8.00
C SER A 10 -2.99 16.07 7.00
N GLY A 11 -2.75 14.81 6.66
CA GLY A 11 -3.77 13.89 6.17
C GLY A 11 -3.72 13.60 4.68
N ASN A 12 -3.32 12.37 4.36
CA ASN A 12 -3.49 11.70 3.07
C ASN A 12 -2.47 12.03 1.97
N ASP A 13 -1.20 12.14 2.35
CA ASP A 13 -0.08 12.25 1.42
C ASP A 13 0.23 10.87 0.79
N LEU A 14 -0.33 10.61 -0.40
CA LEU A 14 -0.04 9.42 -1.23
C LEU A 14 1.31 9.52 -1.97
N SER A 15 2.04 10.61 -1.73
CA SER A 15 3.40 10.93 -2.19
C SER A 15 4.41 9.78 -2.04
N ASP A 16 4.24 8.94 -1.00
CA ASP A 16 5.13 7.83 -0.68
C ASP A 16 4.74 6.48 -1.30
N ILE A 17 3.73 6.46 -2.19
CA ILE A 17 3.30 5.23 -2.87
C ILE A 17 3.63 5.36 -4.36
N GLU A 18 4.66 4.64 -4.79
CA GLU A 18 5.00 4.51 -6.21
C GLU A 18 4.34 3.25 -6.77
N VAL A 19 3.45 3.38 -7.75
CA VAL A 19 2.82 2.21 -8.40
C VAL A 19 3.70 1.75 -9.56
N LEU A 20 4.31 0.58 -9.42
CA LEU A 20 5.17 -0.04 -10.43
C LEU A 20 4.35 -0.72 -11.53
N ARG A 21 3.31 -1.45 -11.14
CA ARG A 21 2.45 -2.20 -12.07
C ARG A 21 1.01 -2.19 -11.62
N ARG A 22 0.11 -2.08 -12.60
CA ARG A 22 -1.32 -2.32 -12.43
C ARG A 22 -1.72 -3.47 -13.32
N GLY A 23 -2.43 -4.44 -12.78
CA GLY A 23 -2.79 -5.64 -13.52
C GLY A 23 -3.96 -6.39 -12.92
N LEU A 24 -4.15 -7.57 -13.48
CA LEU A 24 -4.95 -8.62 -12.86
C LEU A 24 -3.97 -9.68 -12.38
N SER A 25 -4.33 -10.34 -11.28
CA SER A 25 -3.50 -11.41 -10.73
C SER A 25 -3.26 -12.50 -11.76
N ASP A 26 -1.99 -12.92 -11.87
CA ASP A 26 -1.51 -13.91 -12.85
C ASP A 26 -2.02 -15.32 -12.57
N GLU A 27 -2.53 -15.58 -11.35
CA GLU A 27 -3.07 -16.88 -10.92
C GLU A 27 -4.41 -17.26 -11.58
N GLY A 28 -4.89 -16.47 -12.54
CA GLY A 28 -6.08 -16.78 -13.34
C GLY A 28 -7.41 -16.49 -12.64
N CYS A 29 -7.40 -15.93 -11.43
CA CYS A 29 -8.60 -15.45 -10.75
C CYS A 29 -9.12 -14.13 -11.36
N GLY A 30 -8.28 -13.39 -12.10
CA GLY A 30 -8.65 -12.13 -12.74
C GLY A 30 -8.96 -11.00 -11.74
N CYS A 31 -8.54 -11.16 -10.48
CA CYS A 31 -8.75 -10.16 -9.44
C CYS A 31 -7.76 -9.00 -9.62
N PRO A 32 -8.17 -7.76 -9.32
CA PRO A 32 -7.30 -6.62 -9.44
C PRO A 32 -6.08 -6.74 -8.51
N GLU A 33 -4.89 -6.55 -9.08
CA GLU A 33 -3.61 -6.68 -8.39
C GLU A 33 -2.70 -5.52 -8.80
N GLU A 34 -1.94 -5.00 -7.84
CA GLU A 34 -0.96 -3.96 -8.12
C GLU A 34 0.35 -4.20 -7.38
N GLU A 35 1.44 -3.86 -8.04
CA GLU A 35 2.78 -3.83 -7.48
C GLU A 35 3.13 -2.37 -7.23
N LEU A 36 3.56 -2.05 -6.01
CA LEU A 36 3.89 -0.72 -5.56
C LEU A 36 5.11 -0.73 -4.65
N VAL A 37 5.72 0.44 -4.46
CA VAL A 37 6.78 0.68 -3.48
C VAL A 37 6.24 1.68 -2.48
N ILE A 38 6.28 1.32 -1.20
CA ILE A 38 5.90 2.17 -0.08
C ILE A 38 7.08 2.24 0.89
N LEU A 39 7.57 3.44 1.22
CA LEU A 39 8.69 3.61 2.17
C LEU A 39 9.89 2.70 1.84
N ASN A 40 10.23 2.58 0.56
CA ASN A 40 11.31 1.71 0.06
C ASN A 40 11.08 0.19 0.30
N THR A 41 9.85 -0.24 0.57
CA THR A 41 9.41 -1.64 0.64
C THR A 41 8.61 -1.98 -0.62
N HIS A 42 8.92 -3.09 -1.28
CA HIS A 42 8.10 -3.62 -2.36
C HIS A 42 6.82 -4.21 -1.76
N VAL A 43 5.68 -3.77 -2.28
CA VAL A 43 4.36 -4.21 -1.81
C VAL A 43 3.54 -4.69 -2.99
N THR A 44 3.04 -5.92 -2.91
CA THR A 44 2.06 -6.44 -3.88
C THR A 44 0.71 -6.49 -3.19
N ILE A 45 -0.27 -5.78 -3.72
CA ILE A 45 -1.64 -5.79 -3.19
C ILE A 45 -2.57 -6.55 -4.13
N HIS A 46 -3.47 -7.33 -3.56
CA HIS A 46 -4.46 -8.12 -4.27
C HIS A 46 -5.82 -7.86 -3.63
N LEU A 47 -6.83 -7.49 -4.41
CA LEU A 47 -8.19 -7.30 -3.90
C LEU A 47 -9.10 -8.41 -4.41
N GLU A 48 -9.63 -9.20 -3.48
CA GLU A 48 -10.57 -10.28 -3.77
C GLU A 48 -12.00 -9.75 -4.01
N PRO A 49 -12.84 -10.50 -4.74
CA PRO A 49 -14.21 -10.07 -5.06
C PRO A 49 -15.16 -10.07 -3.86
N ASP A 50 -14.79 -10.70 -2.74
CA ASP A 50 -15.57 -10.69 -1.51
C ASP A 50 -15.34 -9.41 -0.66
N GLY A 51 -14.39 -8.55 -1.06
CA GLY A 51 -14.02 -7.34 -0.34
C GLY A 51 -12.91 -7.55 0.70
N SER A 52 -12.27 -8.72 0.68
CA SER A 52 -11.00 -8.94 1.36
C SER A 52 -9.84 -8.49 0.47
N GLY A 53 -8.75 -8.04 1.07
CA GLY A 53 -7.55 -7.64 0.34
C GLY A 53 -6.29 -8.10 1.03
N HIS A 54 -5.33 -8.54 0.24
CA HIS A 54 -4.05 -9.06 0.71
C HIS A 54 -2.96 -8.05 0.35
N ALA A 55 -2.02 -7.85 1.25
CA ALA A 55 -0.79 -7.12 0.96
C ALA A 55 0.42 -7.96 1.34
N PHE A 56 1.32 -8.13 0.39
CA PHE A 56 2.60 -8.80 0.56
C PHE A 56 3.70 -7.76 0.58
N TYR A 57 4.47 -7.71 1.66
CA TYR A 57 5.56 -6.77 1.87
C TYR A 57 6.89 -7.50 1.74
N ASP A 58 7.77 -6.99 0.87
CA ASP A 58 9.14 -7.45 0.71
C ASP A 58 10.09 -6.26 0.82
N SER A 59 10.93 -6.28 1.86
CA SER A 59 12.01 -5.31 2.09
C SER A 59 13.38 -5.90 1.75
N GLY A 60 13.45 -7.04 1.05
CA GLY A 60 14.67 -7.81 0.79
C GLY A 60 15.17 -8.64 1.98
N ASP A 61 15.30 -8.03 3.16
CA ASP A 61 15.72 -8.72 4.41
C ASP A 61 14.54 -9.34 5.19
N TRP A 62 13.32 -8.89 4.89
CA TRP A 62 12.11 -9.28 5.61
C TRP A 62 10.92 -9.35 4.65
N GLN A 63 10.09 -10.38 4.86
CA GLN A 63 8.85 -10.64 4.13
C GLN A 63 7.69 -10.81 5.11
N GLU A 64 6.56 -10.17 4.83
CA GLU A 64 5.32 -10.29 5.60
C GLU A 64 4.09 -10.26 4.68
N GLU A 65 3.02 -10.91 5.12
CA GLU A 65 1.70 -10.85 4.51
C GLU A 65 0.72 -10.25 5.54
N GLU A 66 -0.13 -9.33 5.11
CA GLU A 66 -1.23 -8.81 5.92
C GLU A 66 -2.57 -8.96 5.17
N LEU A 67 -3.60 -9.37 5.93
CA LEU A 67 -4.96 -9.60 5.44
C LEU A 67 -5.88 -8.49 5.92
N PHE A 68 -6.56 -7.82 4.98
CA PHE A 68 -7.51 -6.75 5.25
C PHE A 68 -8.93 -7.25 4.95
N ALA A 69 -9.80 -7.27 5.96
CA ALA A 69 -11.16 -7.81 5.84
C ALA A 69 -12.22 -6.79 5.36
N ASP A 70 -11.86 -5.52 5.19
CA ASP A 70 -12.81 -4.41 4.93
C ASP A 70 -12.20 -3.41 3.93
N VAL A 71 -11.85 -3.91 2.74
CA VAL A 71 -11.26 -3.10 1.66
C VAL A 71 -12.03 -3.37 0.38
N THR A 72 -12.85 -2.42 -0.05
CA THR A 72 -13.71 -2.64 -1.23
C THR A 72 -13.07 -2.17 -2.54
N THR A 73 -11.97 -1.43 -2.45
CA THR A 73 -11.28 -0.87 -3.61
C THR A 73 -9.76 -0.89 -3.46
N ILE A 74 -9.06 -1.00 -4.58
CA ILE A 74 -7.60 -0.98 -4.64
C ILE A 74 -6.98 0.29 -4.00
N PRO A 75 -7.50 1.51 -4.24
CA PRO A 75 -7.06 2.70 -3.52
C PRO A 75 -7.17 2.60 -1.99
N GLU A 76 -8.23 1.99 -1.46
CA GLU A 76 -8.37 1.77 -0.01
C GLU A 76 -7.31 0.80 0.50
N LEU A 77 -7.07 -0.28 -0.25
CA LEU A 77 -6.05 -1.27 0.08
C LEU A 77 -4.64 -0.66 0.06
N ARG A 78 -4.31 0.25 -0.87
CA ARG A 78 -3.04 1.01 -0.84
C ARG A 78 -2.87 1.82 0.44
N ILE A 79 -3.94 2.51 0.87
CA ILE A 79 -3.91 3.33 2.10
C ILE A 79 -3.77 2.43 3.32
N ALA A 80 -4.49 1.31 3.37
CA ALA A 80 -4.38 0.31 4.43
C ALA A 80 -2.98 -0.28 4.51
N ALA A 81 -2.41 -0.63 3.34
CA ALA A 81 -1.07 -1.19 3.25
C ALA A 81 0.02 -0.20 3.72
N LYS A 82 -0.10 1.08 3.34
CA LYS A 82 0.79 2.14 3.83
C LYS A 82 0.70 2.30 5.35
N LYS A 83 -0.52 2.38 5.89
CA LYS A 83 -0.75 2.52 7.34
C LYS A 83 -0.17 1.35 8.13
N HIS A 84 -0.17 0.15 7.56
CA HIS A 84 0.46 -1.01 8.18
C HIS A 84 1.97 -0.82 8.29
N LEU A 85 2.64 -0.43 7.20
CA LEU A 85 4.07 -0.13 7.21
C LEU A 85 4.42 1.02 8.15
N GLU A 86 3.64 2.09 8.18
CA GLU A 86 3.85 3.21 9.12
C GLU A 86 3.86 2.72 10.58
N LYS A 87 2.93 1.83 10.95
CA LYS A 87 2.91 1.21 12.30
C LYS A 87 4.13 0.34 12.57
N LEU A 88 4.58 -0.44 11.59
CA LEU A 88 5.74 -1.33 11.72
C LEU A 88 7.05 -0.56 11.90
N TYR A 89 7.22 0.52 11.12
CA TYR A 89 8.38 1.41 11.25
C TYR A 89 8.27 2.37 12.43
N GLY A 90 7.09 2.48 13.07
CA GLY A 90 6.85 3.34 14.22
C GLY A 90 6.86 4.82 13.89
N ILE A 91 6.38 5.18 12.69
CA ILE A 91 6.30 6.56 12.19
C ILE A 91 4.86 7.10 12.15
#